data_AF-A0AAR5QEC1-F1
#
_entry.id   AF-A0AAR5QEC1-F1
#
_cell.length_a   1.000
_cell.length_b   1.000
_cell.length_c   1.000
_cell.angle_alpha   90.00
_cell.angle_beta   90.00
_cell.angle_gamma   90.00
#
_symmetry.space_group_name_H-M   'P 1'
#
loop_
_entity.id
_entity.type
_entity.pdbx_description
1 polymer ?
#
loop_
_entity_poly.entity_id
_entity_poly.type
_entity_poly.pdbx_seq_one_letter_code
_entity_poly.pdbx_strand_id
1 'polypeptide(L)'
;MWKVKKRCPRCKGHILVAVLFCWMLANVKAQVEVRDFVSVNTLSDGEVETRIFYKGVAAKETSVGKRSSKRLSFRQLSDSKHIIELIYDENSALIDCEFGHQKERVKTFLRSFRDDLKGLVNSANISLQPLDDGKLPPEYGWLNYTELRKECHQTHLMTKKEMDQVQDSKRIDLSERSKRDISDIFRVPGTKWCGKGYSADKYTRLGGFSKTDRCCRKHDLSCPFWIGGFETKYGLFNWRINTLMHCNCDERLR
;
A
#
# COMPACT_ATOMS: atom_id res chain seq x y z
N MET A 1 -11.08 54.89 -60.17
CA MET A 1 -11.19 55.21 -58.72
C MET A 1 -11.92 54.09 -57.98
N TRP A 2 -11.19 53.19 -57.32
CA TRP A 2 -11.78 52.11 -56.51
C TRP A 2 -12.02 52.59 -55.07
N LYS A 3 -13.29 52.61 -54.63
CA LYS A 3 -13.65 52.92 -53.24
C LYS A 3 -13.44 51.68 -52.35
N VAL A 4 -12.48 51.76 -51.43
CA VAL A 4 -12.25 50.76 -50.39
C VAL A 4 -13.40 50.79 -49.38
N LYS A 5 -14.14 49.68 -49.25
CA LYS A 5 -15.17 49.48 -48.21
C LYS A 5 -14.51 49.45 -46.82
N LYS A 6 -14.96 50.32 -45.92
CA LYS A 6 -14.52 50.40 -44.52
C LYS A 6 -14.86 49.09 -43.79
N ARG A 7 -13.87 48.47 -43.14
CA ARG A 7 -14.03 47.25 -42.32
C ARG A 7 -14.83 47.56 -41.06
N CYS A 8 -15.87 46.76 -40.81
CA CYS A 8 -16.74 46.86 -39.63
C CYS A 8 -16.00 46.37 -38.37
N PRO A 9 -15.82 47.21 -37.34
CA PRO A 9 -15.08 46.84 -36.12
C PRO A 9 -15.80 45.76 -35.28
N ARG A 10 -17.13 45.63 -35.41
CA ARG A 10 -17.93 44.61 -34.71
C ARG A 10 -17.61 43.17 -35.16
N CYS A 11 -17.18 42.98 -36.41
CA CYS A 11 -16.84 41.65 -36.94
C CYS A 11 -15.53 41.08 -36.37
N LYS A 12 -14.58 41.94 -35.96
CA LYS A 12 -13.33 41.48 -35.33
C LYS A 12 -13.56 40.92 -33.91
N GLY A 13 -14.50 41.50 -33.16
CA GLY A 13 -14.88 41.02 -31.83
C GLY A 13 -15.51 39.62 -31.87
N HIS A 14 -16.41 39.36 -32.81
CA HIS A 14 -17.04 38.03 -32.96
C HIS A 14 -16.05 36.94 -33.40
N ILE A 15 -15.08 37.27 -34.26
CA ILE A 15 -14.04 36.31 -34.67
C ILE A 15 -13.10 35.99 -33.49
N LEU A 16 -12.70 36.98 -32.70
CA LEU A 16 -11.86 36.76 -31.50
C LEU A 16 -12.58 35.91 -30.45
N VAL A 17 -13.86 36.16 -30.20
CA VAL A 17 -14.67 35.35 -29.28
C VAL A 17 -14.84 33.93 -29.81
N ALA A 18 -15.10 33.74 -31.12
CA ALA A 18 -15.22 32.42 -31.72
C ALA A 18 -13.90 31.63 -31.67
N VAL A 19 -12.75 32.29 -31.90
CA VAL A 19 -11.43 31.64 -31.80
C VAL A 19 -11.10 31.29 -30.35
N LEU A 20 -11.40 32.15 -29.37
CA LEU A 20 -11.23 31.85 -27.94
C LEU A 20 -12.15 30.70 -27.48
N PHE A 21 -13.40 30.67 -27.94
CA PHE A 21 -14.33 29.60 -27.63
C PHE A 21 -13.90 28.28 -28.28
N CYS A 22 -13.42 28.33 -29.53
CA CYS A 22 -12.89 27.16 -30.23
C CYS A 22 -11.57 26.67 -29.62
N TRP A 23 -10.74 27.57 -29.08
CA TRP A 23 -9.51 27.21 -28.34
C TRP A 23 -9.81 26.63 -26.95
N MET A 24 -10.87 27.12 -26.28
CA MET A 24 -11.39 26.54 -25.04
C MET A 24 -12.01 25.16 -25.27
N LEU A 25 -12.77 24.98 -26.36
CA LEU A 25 -13.35 23.68 -26.73
C LEU A 25 -12.29 22.68 -27.24
N ALA A 26 -11.23 23.15 -27.91
CA ALA A 26 -10.10 22.32 -28.30
C ALA A 26 -9.23 21.85 -27.11
N ASN A 27 -9.40 22.47 -25.93
CA ASN A 27 -8.74 22.08 -24.68
C ASN A 27 -9.64 21.26 -23.74
N VAL A 28 -10.77 20.75 -24.22
CA VAL A 28 -11.48 19.68 -23.52
C VAL A 28 -10.61 18.43 -23.63
N LYS A 29 -9.74 18.21 -22.65
CA LYS A 29 -9.05 16.92 -22.48
C LYS A 29 -10.13 15.86 -22.40
N ALA A 30 -10.21 15.01 -23.43
CA ALA A 30 -11.03 13.80 -23.38
C ALA A 30 -10.57 13.01 -22.15
N GLN A 31 -11.36 13.07 -21.09
CA GLN A 31 -11.10 12.33 -19.87
C GLN A 31 -11.45 10.89 -20.19
N VAL A 32 -10.44 10.06 -20.46
CA VAL A 32 -10.62 8.62 -20.68
C VAL A 32 -11.21 8.04 -19.40
N GLU A 33 -12.51 7.81 -19.42
CA GLU A 33 -13.23 7.17 -18.33
C GLU A 33 -12.90 5.68 -18.38
N VAL A 34 -12.15 5.21 -17.38
CA VAL A 34 -11.84 3.77 -17.25
C VAL A 34 -13.15 3.08 -16.90
N ARG A 35 -13.60 2.17 -17.76
CA ARG A 35 -14.78 1.34 -17.50
C ARG A 35 -14.49 0.32 -16.40
N ASP A 36 -15.54 -0.17 -15.75
CA ASP A 36 -15.41 -1.24 -14.78
C ASP A 36 -14.92 -2.53 -15.46
N PHE A 37 -13.89 -3.17 -14.90
CA PHE A 37 -13.30 -4.39 -15.44
C PHE A 37 -12.69 -5.27 -14.34
N VAL A 38 -12.50 -6.55 -14.68
CA VAL A 38 -11.63 -7.50 -13.98
C VAL A 38 -10.58 -8.02 -14.96
N SER A 39 -9.34 -8.11 -14.50
CA SER A 39 -8.23 -8.70 -15.24
C SER A 39 -7.50 -9.68 -14.35
N VAL A 40 -7.27 -10.89 -14.85
CA VAL A 40 -6.49 -11.91 -14.14
C VAL A 40 -5.27 -12.26 -14.97
N ASN A 41 -4.09 -12.18 -14.36
CA ASN A 41 -2.83 -12.59 -14.95
C ASN A 41 -2.16 -13.65 -14.07
N THR A 42 -1.57 -14.67 -14.68
CA THR A 42 -0.77 -15.67 -13.97
C THR A 42 0.70 -15.46 -14.35
N LEU A 43 1.53 -15.19 -13.36
CA LEU A 43 2.96 -14.96 -13.53
C LEU A 43 3.72 -16.29 -13.70
N SER A 44 4.95 -16.21 -14.18
CA SER A 44 5.79 -17.38 -14.50
C SER A 44 6.16 -18.24 -13.29
N ASP A 45 6.14 -17.66 -12.10
CA ASP A 45 6.38 -18.30 -10.80
C ASP A 45 5.13 -18.96 -10.20
N GLY A 46 3.97 -18.84 -10.87
CA GLY A 46 2.70 -19.38 -10.39
C GLY A 46 1.92 -18.43 -9.48
N GLU A 47 2.42 -17.20 -9.26
CA GLU A 47 1.63 -16.14 -8.64
C GLU A 47 0.48 -15.72 -9.56
N VAL A 48 -0.66 -15.36 -8.95
CA VAL A 48 -1.83 -14.89 -9.68
C VAL A 48 -2.14 -13.49 -9.24
N GLU A 49 -2.08 -12.56 -10.20
CA GLU A 49 -2.44 -11.17 -10.02
C GLU A 49 -3.83 -10.88 -10.58
N THR A 50 -4.76 -10.51 -9.71
CA THR A 50 -6.09 -10.02 -10.06
C THR A 50 -6.10 -8.50 -9.96
N ARG A 51 -6.51 -7.81 -11.02
CA ARG A 51 -6.72 -6.37 -11.05
C ARG A 51 -8.20 -6.09 -11.28
N ILE A 52 -8.76 -5.19 -10.49
CA ILE A 52 -10.19 -4.85 -10.56
C ILE A 52 -10.30 -3.33 -10.54
N PHE A 53 -11.07 -2.79 -11.47
CA PHE A 53 -11.59 -1.43 -11.37
C PHE A 53 -13.10 -1.52 -11.32
N TYR A 54 -13.70 -1.05 -10.24
CA TYR A 54 -15.15 -1.14 -10.05
C TYR A 54 -15.66 0.06 -9.27
N LYS A 55 -16.62 0.80 -9.84
CA LYS A 55 -17.26 1.97 -9.21
C LYS A 55 -16.27 2.98 -8.62
N GLY A 56 -15.17 3.23 -9.34
CA GLY A 56 -14.13 4.18 -8.95
C GLY A 56 -13.11 3.67 -7.92
N VAL A 57 -13.19 2.39 -7.53
CA VAL A 57 -12.18 1.73 -6.69
C VAL A 57 -11.24 0.92 -7.58
N ALA A 58 -9.94 1.20 -7.49
CA ALA A 58 -8.89 0.40 -8.11
C ALA A 58 -8.32 -0.58 -7.09
N ALA A 59 -8.26 -1.87 -7.43
CA ALA A 59 -7.75 -2.92 -6.58
C ALA A 59 -6.79 -3.85 -7.31
N LYS A 60 -5.74 -4.26 -6.61
CA LYS A 60 -4.77 -5.27 -7.04
C LYS A 60 -4.66 -6.32 -5.94
N GLU A 61 -4.93 -7.57 -6.27
CA GLU A 61 -4.68 -8.74 -5.42
C GLU A 61 -3.56 -9.56 -6.05
N THR A 62 -2.50 -9.82 -5.29
CA THR A 62 -1.47 -10.80 -5.63
C THR A 62 -1.67 -12.00 -4.71
N SER A 63 -1.81 -13.19 -5.29
CA SER A 63 -2.06 -14.42 -4.54
C SER A 63 -1.13 -15.53 -4.97
N VAL A 64 -0.70 -16.34 -4.00
CA VAL A 64 0.14 -17.52 -4.23
C VAL A 64 -0.68 -18.76 -3.91
N GLY A 65 -0.45 -19.85 -4.65
CA GLY A 65 -1.04 -21.15 -4.30
C GLY A 65 -2.51 -21.32 -4.70
N LYS A 66 -2.97 -20.70 -5.79
CA LYS A 66 -4.37 -20.81 -6.28
C LYS A 66 -4.83 -22.26 -6.56
N ARG A 67 -3.89 -23.20 -6.73
CA ARG A 67 -4.15 -24.66 -6.87
C ARG A 67 -4.02 -25.44 -5.57
N SER A 68 -3.69 -24.77 -4.47
CA SER A 68 -3.53 -25.34 -3.14
C SER A 68 -4.66 -24.87 -2.23
N SER A 69 -4.97 -25.65 -1.19
CA SER A 69 -5.85 -25.23 -0.11
C SER A 69 -5.26 -24.09 0.74
N LYS A 70 -3.96 -23.80 0.58
CA LYS A 70 -3.24 -22.74 1.29
C LYS A 70 -2.97 -21.57 0.34
N ARG A 71 -3.73 -20.48 0.49
CA ARG A 71 -3.60 -19.28 -0.35
C ARG A 71 -3.21 -18.07 0.48
N LEU A 72 -1.96 -17.63 0.35
CA LEU A 72 -1.55 -16.31 0.84
C LEU A 72 -2.04 -15.25 -0.15
N SER A 73 -2.64 -14.16 0.33
CA SER A 73 -3.04 -13.06 -0.54
C SER A 73 -2.67 -11.69 0.03
N PHE A 74 -2.17 -10.85 -0.86
CA PHE A 74 -1.87 -9.46 -0.61
C PHE A 74 -2.78 -8.60 -1.47
N ARG A 75 -3.52 -7.67 -0.85
CA ARG A 75 -4.47 -6.78 -1.55
C ARG A 75 -4.10 -5.34 -1.33
N GLN A 76 -4.12 -4.56 -2.40
CA GLN A 76 -4.00 -3.10 -2.38
C GLN A 76 -5.23 -2.50 -3.04
N LEU A 77 -5.91 -1.57 -2.37
CA LEU A 77 -7.11 -0.90 -2.89
C LEU A 77 -7.01 0.61 -2.72
N SER A 78 -7.53 1.37 -3.67
CA SER A 78 -7.63 2.82 -3.59
C SER A 78 -8.96 3.35 -4.13
N ASP A 79 -9.57 4.26 -3.37
CA ASP A 79 -10.75 5.07 -3.74
C ASP A 79 -10.36 6.41 -4.40
N SER A 80 -9.14 6.50 -4.93
CA SER A 80 -8.49 7.72 -5.45
C SER A 80 -8.02 8.76 -4.43
N LYS A 81 -8.44 8.66 -3.15
CA LYS A 81 -8.03 9.59 -2.08
C LYS A 81 -7.21 8.92 -1.00
N HIS A 82 -7.46 7.64 -0.80
CA HIS A 82 -6.93 6.80 0.24
C HIS A 82 -6.41 5.50 -0.37
N ILE A 83 -5.53 4.85 0.36
CA ILE A 83 -5.05 3.50 0.02
C ILE A 83 -5.17 2.62 1.26
N ILE A 84 -5.60 1.38 1.04
CA ILE A 84 -5.55 0.32 2.04
C ILE A 84 -4.78 -0.86 1.48
N GLU A 85 -3.95 -1.45 2.31
CA GLU A 85 -3.17 -2.64 2.05
C GLU A 85 -3.55 -3.70 3.08
N LEU A 86 -3.77 -4.94 2.63
CA LEU A 86 -4.28 -6.03 3.45
C LEU A 86 -3.47 -7.29 3.14
N ILE A 87 -3.07 -8.02 4.19
CA ILE A 87 -2.36 -9.29 4.10
C ILE A 87 -3.23 -10.36 4.76
N TYR A 88 -3.58 -11.39 4.00
CA TYR A 88 -4.36 -12.52 4.47
C TYR A 88 -3.52 -13.79 4.51
N ASP A 89 -3.74 -14.62 5.53
CA ASP A 89 -3.11 -15.93 5.68
C ASP A 89 -3.73 -16.99 4.76
N GLU A 90 -3.23 -18.22 4.88
CA GLU A 90 -3.73 -19.38 4.14
C GLU A 90 -5.19 -19.76 4.43
N ASN A 91 -5.74 -19.32 5.56
CA ASN A 91 -7.13 -19.53 5.99
C ASN A 91 -8.04 -18.35 5.64
N SER A 92 -7.55 -17.36 4.87
CA SER A 92 -8.23 -16.10 4.58
C SER A 92 -8.50 -15.24 5.83
N ALA A 93 -7.75 -15.43 6.91
CA ALA A 93 -7.76 -14.55 8.08
C ALA A 93 -6.87 -13.33 7.82
N LEU A 94 -7.37 -12.14 8.17
CA LEU A 94 -6.61 -10.90 8.05
C LEU A 94 -5.48 -10.87 9.09
N ILE A 95 -4.23 -10.94 8.62
CA ILE A 95 -3.02 -10.90 9.48
C ILE A 95 -2.63 -9.46 9.78
N ASP A 96 -2.52 -8.64 8.74
CA ASP A 96 -2.05 -7.25 8.84
C ASP A 96 -2.79 -6.39 7.84
N CYS A 97 -2.96 -5.13 8.21
CA CYS A 97 -3.57 -4.13 7.35
C CYS A 97 -2.98 -2.75 7.61
N GLU A 98 -2.88 -1.96 6.56
CA GLU A 98 -2.41 -0.59 6.63
C GLU A 98 -3.34 0.30 5.82
N PHE A 99 -3.89 1.35 6.44
CA PHE A 99 -4.66 2.36 5.72
C PHE A 99 -3.98 3.72 5.89
N GLY A 100 -3.78 4.42 4.79
CA GLY A 100 -3.00 5.66 4.76
C GLY A 100 -3.69 6.79 4.00
N HIS A 101 -3.52 8.02 4.51
CA HIS A 101 -3.91 9.27 3.83
C HIS A 101 -2.77 9.86 2.98
N GLN A 102 -1.68 9.11 2.77
CA GLN A 102 -0.50 9.61 2.08
C GLN A 102 -0.77 9.78 0.58
N LYS A 103 -0.97 11.03 0.16
CA LYS A 103 -1.23 11.41 -1.24
C LYS A 103 -0.22 10.80 -2.22
N GLU A 104 1.05 10.73 -1.85
CA GLU A 104 2.08 10.17 -2.73
C GLU A 104 1.96 8.65 -2.90
N ARG A 105 1.57 7.90 -1.86
CA ARG A 105 1.31 6.45 -2.00
C ARG A 105 0.13 6.19 -2.92
N VAL A 106 -0.96 6.94 -2.74
CA VAL A 106 -2.14 6.85 -3.62
C VAL A 106 -1.76 7.14 -5.08
N LYS A 107 -1.04 8.24 -5.33
CA LYS A 107 -0.56 8.57 -6.68
C LYS A 107 0.34 7.48 -7.27
N THR A 108 1.27 6.96 -6.48
CA THR A 108 2.21 5.93 -6.91
C THR A 108 1.49 4.64 -7.27
N PHE A 109 0.57 4.18 -6.42
CA PHE A 109 -0.27 3.02 -6.69
C PHE A 109 -1.11 3.21 -7.95
N LEU A 110 -1.85 4.31 -8.08
CA LEU A 110 -2.71 4.56 -9.25
C LEU A 110 -1.90 4.71 -10.55
N ARG A 111 -0.68 5.26 -10.47
CA ARG A 111 0.24 5.33 -11.61
C ARG A 111 0.68 3.92 -12.02
N SER A 112 1.20 3.14 -11.07
CA SER A 112 1.59 1.74 -11.30
C SER A 112 0.43 0.91 -11.84
N PHE A 113 -0.76 1.04 -11.27
CA PHE A 113 -1.97 0.36 -11.72
C PHE A 113 -2.31 0.70 -13.17
N ARG A 114 -2.22 1.99 -13.56
CA ARG A 114 -2.48 2.40 -14.95
C ARG A 114 -1.39 1.91 -15.91
N ASP A 115 -0.13 1.95 -15.49
CA ASP A 115 0.98 1.52 -16.34
C ASP A 115 0.96 0.00 -16.54
N ASP A 116 0.62 -0.76 -15.49
CA ASP A 116 0.32 -2.19 -15.59
C ASP A 116 -0.80 -2.44 -16.62
N LEU A 117 -1.90 -1.69 -16.55
CA LEU A 117 -3.01 -1.84 -17.53
C LEU A 117 -2.58 -1.56 -18.97
N LYS A 118 -1.75 -0.55 -19.21
CA LYS A 118 -1.20 -0.29 -20.55
C LYS A 118 -0.34 -1.46 -21.04
N GLY A 119 0.49 -2.02 -20.15
CA GLY A 119 1.31 -3.20 -20.45
C GLY A 119 0.44 -4.43 -20.76
N LEU A 120 -0.68 -4.57 -20.04
CA LEU A 120 -1.64 -5.66 -20.23
C LEU A 120 -2.37 -5.55 -21.57
N VAL A 121 -2.89 -4.37 -21.96
CA VAL A 121 -3.55 -4.20 -23.27
C VAL A 121 -2.63 -4.54 -24.45
N ASN A 122 -1.32 -4.37 -24.27
CA ASN A 122 -0.32 -4.68 -25.30
C ASN A 122 0.13 -6.15 -25.31
N SER A 123 -0.34 -6.99 -24.38
CA SER A 123 0.08 -8.38 -24.21
C SER A 123 -1.03 -9.37 -24.60
N ALA A 124 -0.70 -10.41 -25.35
CA ALA A 124 -1.70 -11.34 -25.93
C ALA A 124 -2.28 -12.40 -24.96
N ASN A 125 -1.76 -12.52 -23.73
CA ASN A 125 -2.07 -13.62 -22.79
C ASN A 125 -3.06 -13.25 -21.67
N ILE A 126 -4.00 -12.34 -21.89
CA ILE A 126 -4.80 -11.76 -20.80
C ILE A 126 -6.30 -11.99 -20.99
N SER A 127 -6.94 -12.41 -19.89
CA SER A 127 -8.39 -12.40 -19.74
C SER A 127 -8.80 -11.05 -19.16
N LEU A 128 -9.08 -10.07 -20.03
CA LEU A 128 -9.76 -8.83 -19.67
C LEU A 128 -11.26 -9.08 -19.78
N GLN A 129 -11.97 -8.98 -18.66
CA GLN A 129 -13.41 -9.13 -18.59
C GLN A 129 -14.04 -7.76 -18.27
N PRO A 130 -14.64 -7.09 -19.27
CA PRO A 130 -15.48 -5.92 -19.03
C PRO A 130 -16.66 -6.28 -18.13
N LEU A 131 -17.04 -5.39 -17.22
CA LEU A 131 -18.20 -5.54 -16.35
C LEU A 131 -19.42 -4.84 -16.97
N ASP A 132 -19.91 -5.38 -18.09
CA ASP A 132 -20.97 -4.76 -18.91
C ASP A 132 -22.34 -4.74 -18.21
N ASP A 133 -22.60 -5.68 -17.30
CA ASP A 133 -23.82 -5.74 -16.47
C ASP A 133 -23.75 -4.85 -15.22
N GLY A 134 -22.61 -4.19 -15.00
CA GLY A 134 -22.33 -3.36 -13.84
C GLY A 134 -22.32 -4.13 -12.51
N LYS A 135 -22.22 -5.47 -12.55
CA LYS A 135 -22.18 -6.32 -11.36
C LYS A 135 -20.84 -6.99 -11.22
N LEU A 136 -20.29 -6.92 -10.01
CA LEU A 136 -19.05 -7.61 -9.69
C LEU A 136 -19.31 -9.11 -9.50
N PRO A 137 -18.50 -10.01 -10.11
CA PRO A 137 -18.63 -11.44 -9.92
C PRO A 137 -18.56 -11.84 -8.43
N PRO A 138 -19.34 -12.83 -7.97
CA PRO A 138 -19.44 -13.20 -6.54
C PRO A 138 -18.10 -13.50 -5.88
N GLU A 139 -17.14 -14.05 -6.62
CA GLU A 139 -15.79 -14.35 -6.14
C GLU A 139 -14.98 -13.11 -5.73
N TYR A 140 -15.36 -11.93 -6.22
CA TYR A 140 -14.77 -10.64 -5.85
C TYR A 140 -15.68 -9.83 -4.91
N GLY A 141 -16.70 -10.45 -4.31
CA GLY A 141 -17.63 -9.80 -3.38
C GLY A 141 -16.96 -9.15 -2.16
N TRP A 142 -15.70 -9.50 -1.88
CA TRP A 142 -14.86 -8.84 -0.88
C TRP A 142 -14.47 -7.39 -1.22
N LEU A 143 -14.67 -6.93 -2.46
CA LEU A 143 -14.29 -5.59 -2.93
C LEU A 143 -15.25 -4.50 -2.41
N ASN A 144 -15.22 -4.27 -1.10
CA ASN A 144 -15.93 -3.19 -0.44
C ASN A 144 -14.95 -2.36 0.39
N TYR A 145 -14.45 -1.27 -0.20
CA TYR A 145 -13.44 -0.42 0.44
C TYR A 145 -13.83 0.04 1.85
N THR A 146 -15.09 0.42 2.04
CA THR A 146 -15.57 0.96 3.32
C THR A 146 -15.61 -0.12 4.40
N GLU A 147 -16.00 -1.33 4.03
CA GLU A 147 -16.05 -2.48 4.93
C GLU A 147 -14.65 -2.96 5.32
N LEU A 148 -13.76 -3.12 4.34
CA LEU A 148 -12.36 -3.49 4.58
C LEU A 148 -11.65 -2.47 5.47
N ARG A 149 -11.95 -1.17 5.30
CA ARG A 149 -11.42 -0.12 6.19
C ARG A 149 -11.93 -0.28 7.63
N LYS A 150 -13.22 -0.63 7.81
CA LYS A 150 -13.80 -0.85 9.15
C LYS A 150 -13.19 -2.07 9.82
N GLU A 151 -13.08 -3.17 9.08
CA GLU A 151 -12.42 -4.40 9.53
C GLU A 151 -10.98 -4.12 9.99
N CYS A 152 -10.20 -3.44 9.14
CA CYS A 152 -8.83 -3.06 9.49
C CYS A 152 -8.75 -2.19 10.76
N HIS A 153 -9.64 -1.20 10.89
CA HIS A 153 -9.69 -0.35 12.07
C HIS A 153 -10.04 -1.15 13.34
N GLN A 154 -10.97 -2.10 13.26
CA GLN A 154 -11.33 -2.96 14.38
C GLN A 154 -10.14 -3.83 14.79
N THR A 155 -9.46 -4.47 13.84
CA THR A 155 -8.26 -5.28 14.11
C THR A 155 -7.20 -4.45 14.84
N HIS A 156 -6.90 -3.26 14.33
CA HIS A 156 -5.98 -2.30 14.95
C HIS A 156 -6.35 -1.94 16.39
N LEU A 157 -7.63 -1.68 16.66
CA LEU A 157 -8.10 -1.38 18.02
C LEU A 157 -8.00 -2.59 18.96
N MET A 158 -8.30 -3.79 18.48
CA MET A 158 -8.22 -5.03 19.26
C MET A 158 -6.77 -5.33 19.62
N THR A 159 -5.86 -5.30 18.64
CA THR A 159 -4.43 -5.53 18.88
C THR A 159 -3.84 -4.51 19.85
N LYS A 160 -4.24 -3.23 19.74
CA LYS A 160 -3.79 -2.20 20.68
C LYS A 160 -4.22 -2.52 22.12
N LYS A 161 -5.48 -2.91 22.34
CA LYS A 161 -5.98 -3.29 23.66
C LYS A 161 -5.24 -4.49 24.26
N GLU A 162 -4.98 -5.52 23.45
CA GLU A 162 -4.22 -6.69 23.87
C GLU A 162 -2.79 -6.31 24.27
N MET A 163 -2.16 -5.40 23.52
CA MET A 163 -0.81 -4.92 23.83
C MET A 163 -0.75 -4.07 25.09
N ASP A 164 -1.74 -3.19 25.30
CA ASP A 164 -1.85 -2.39 26.53
C ASP A 164 -1.97 -3.32 27.76
N GLN A 165 -2.76 -4.39 27.67
CA GLN A 165 -2.89 -5.39 28.74
C GLN A 165 -1.58 -6.14 29.04
N VAL A 166 -0.86 -6.57 28.00
CA VAL A 166 0.44 -7.24 28.15
C VAL A 166 1.47 -6.30 28.79
N GLN A 167 1.44 -5.02 28.43
CA GLN A 167 2.37 -4.04 28.96
C GLN A 167 2.09 -3.72 30.45
N ASP A 168 0.83 -3.65 30.84
CA ASP A 168 0.43 -3.47 32.24
C ASP A 168 0.79 -4.69 33.09
N SER A 169 0.55 -5.90 32.60
CA SER A 169 0.98 -7.14 33.27
C SER A 169 2.50 -7.20 33.46
N LYS A 170 3.29 -6.75 32.46
CA LYS A 170 4.76 -6.70 32.53
C LYS A 170 5.27 -5.66 33.53
N ARG A 171 4.52 -4.58 33.81
CA ARG A 171 4.87 -3.61 34.87
C ARG A 171 4.66 -4.15 36.28
N ILE A 172 3.67 -5.01 36.48
CA ILE A 172 3.36 -5.62 37.78
C ILE A 172 4.41 -6.69 38.16
N ASP A 173 4.98 -7.39 37.17
CA ASP A 173 5.90 -8.53 37.36
C ASP A 173 7.39 -8.17 37.20
N LEU A 174 7.80 -6.96 37.60
CA LEU A 174 9.21 -6.52 37.61
C LEU A 174 10.02 -7.09 38.78
N SER A 175 9.47 -8.05 39.56
CA SER A 175 10.14 -8.59 40.77
C SER A 175 10.83 -9.94 40.59
N GLU A 176 10.66 -10.69 39.48
CA GLU A 176 11.31 -12.00 39.34
C GLU A 176 12.15 -12.18 38.08
N ARG A 177 13.41 -12.55 38.34
CA ARG A 177 14.61 -12.57 37.50
C ARG A 177 14.63 -13.64 36.40
N SER A 178 13.48 -14.04 35.86
CA SER A 178 13.42 -15.17 34.93
C SER A 178 12.42 -14.95 33.82
N LYS A 179 12.81 -14.20 32.80
CA LYS A 179 12.10 -14.20 31.51
C LYS A 179 13.15 -14.19 30.41
N ARG A 180 13.23 -15.28 29.64
CA ARG A 180 13.71 -15.15 28.26
C ARG A 180 12.85 -14.04 27.66
N ASP A 181 13.46 -12.94 27.29
CA ASP A 181 12.71 -11.77 26.82
C ASP A 181 11.85 -12.24 25.64
N ILE A 182 10.54 -12.00 25.65
CA ILE A 182 9.64 -12.43 24.57
C ILE A 182 10.12 -11.86 23.22
N SER A 183 10.88 -10.76 23.26
CA SER A 183 11.61 -10.20 22.13
C SER A 183 12.60 -11.19 21.47
N ASP A 184 13.16 -12.13 22.23
CA ASP A 184 14.07 -13.18 21.75
C ASP A 184 13.39 -14.14 20.77
N ILE A 185 12.08 -14.38 20.92
CA ILE A 185 11.30 -15.24 20.02
C ILE A 185 11.24 -14.62 18.61
N PHE A 186 11.17 -13.29 18.54
CA PHE A 186 11.11 -12.54 17.29
C PHE A 186 12.50 -12.12 16.79
N ARG A 187 13.58 -12.70 17.34
CA ARG A 187 14.95 -12.46 16.89
C ARG A 187 15.44 -13.61 16.03
N VAL A 188 16.10 -13.27 14.92
CA VAL A 188 16.68 -14.25 14.01
C VAL A 188 17.70 -15.13 14.76
N PRO A 189 17.56 -16.46 14.76
CA PRO A 189 18.50 -17.35 15.42
C PRO A 189 19.94 -17.11 14.95
N GLY A 190 20.90 -17.17 15.88
CA GLY A 190 22.31 -16.91 15.57
C GLY A 190 22.67 -15.42 15.41
N THR A 191 21.73 -14.50 15.67
CA THR A 191 21.95 -13.05 15.70
C THR A 191 21.62 -12.47 17.08
N LYS A 192 22.13 -11.29 17.39
CA LYS A 192 21.84 -10.56 18.64
C LYS A 192 21.10 -9.24 18.43
N TRP A 193 21.08 -8.73 17.20
CA TRP A 193 20.56 -7.44 16.81
C TRP A 193 19.46 -7.52 15.73
N CYS A 194 19.26 -8.66 15.07
CA CYS A 194 18.25 -8.79 14.02
C CYS A 194 16.90 -9.25 14.57
N GLY A 195 16.07 -8.31 15.03
CA GLY A 195 14.73 -8.61 15.54
C GLY A 195 14.14 -7.42 16.31
N LYS A 196 13.14 -7.68 17.14
CA LYS A 196 12.60 -6.65 18.05
C LYS A 196 13.61 -6.37 19.17
N GLY A 197 14.33 -5.26 19.07
CA GLY A 197 15.38 -4.90 20.04
C GLY A 197 16.64 -5.77 19.91
N TYR A 198 17.50 -5.75 20.93
CA TYR A 198 18.76 -6.48 20.91
C TYR A 198 19.04 -7.17 22.26
N SER A 199 19.70 -8.33 22.23
CA SER A 199 20.15 -9.06 23.43
C SER A 199 21.66 -8.97 23.66
N ALA A 200 22.35 -8.16 22.87
CA ALA A 200 23.76 -7.88 23.07
C ALA A 200 23.96 -7.01 24.32
N ASP A 201 24.77 -7.50 25.26
CA ASP A 201 25.24 -6.76 26.44
C ASP A 201 26.26 -5.67 26.09
N LYS A 202 26.95 -5.80 24.95
CA LYS A 202 27.95 -4.85 24.46
C LYS A 202 27.79 -4.64 22.98
N TYR A 203 28.05 -3.40 22.53
CA TYR A 203 28.02 -3.03 21.13
C TYR A 203 28.84 -3.98 20.24
N THR A 204 30.03 -4.38 20.68
CA THR A 204 30.94 -5.24 19.90
C THR A 204 30.49 -6.70 19.80
N ARG A 205 29.53 -7.14 20.62
CA ARG A 205 29.09 -8.53 20.64
C ARG A 205 28.09 -8.78 19.52
N LEU A 206 28.50 -9.63 18.60
CA LEU A 206 27.69 -10.13 17.50
C LEU A 206 27.39 -11.62 17.72
N GLY A 207 26.35 -12.13 17.08
CA GLY A 207 26.03 -13.55 16.98
C GLY A 207 26.88 -14.28 15.95
N GLY A 208 26.59 -15.56 15.74
CA GLY A 208 27.27 -16.43 14.77
C GLY A 208 27.19 -15.89 13.34
N PHE A 209 26.06 -15.29 12.96
CA PHE A 209 25.89 -14.62 11.67
C PHE A 209 26.37 -13.16 11.72
N SER A 210 27.64 -12.97 12.10
CA SER A 210 28.21 -11.67 12.45
C SER A 210 28.12 -10.60 11.34
N LYS A 211 28.14 -10.97 10.05
CA LYS A 211 27.95 -10.02 8.94
C LYS A 211 26.53 -9.46 8.94
N THR A 212 25.53 -10.33 8.92
CA THR A 212 24.10 -9.97 8.97
C THR A 212 23.78 -9.19 10.24
N ASP A 213 24.28 -9.69 11.37
CA ASP A 213 24.03 -9.09 12.69
C ASP A 213 24.60 -7.67 12.82
N ARG A 214 25.74 -7.40 12.17
CA ARG A 214 26.30 -6.05 12.08
C ARG A 214 25.42 -5.10 11.27
N CYS A 215 24.77 -5.57 10.22
CA CYS A 215 23.85 -4.77 9.43
C CYS A 215 22.64 -4.36 10.27
N CYS A 216 22.02 -5.31 10.98
CA CYS A 216 20.89 -5.04 11.88
C CYS A 216 21.30 -4.08 13.01
N ARG A 217 22.45 -4.30 13.66
CA ARG A 217 22.98 -3.38 14.68
C ARG A 217 23.12 -1.95 14.15
N LYS A 218 23.67 -1.80 12.94
CA LYS A 218 23.86 -0.47 12.34
C LYS A 218 22.51 0.17 12.02
N HIS A 219 21.58 -0.60 11.45
CA HIS A 219 20.23 -0.15 11.11
C HIS A 219 19.50 0.38 12.35
N ASP A 220 19.45 -0.41 13.43
CA ASP A 220 18.75 -0.04 14.66
C ASP A 220 19.37 1.16 15.38
N LEU A 221 20.71 1.24 15.44
CA LEU A 221 21.38 2.28 16.24
C LEU A 221 21.69 3.56 15.47
N SER A 222 21.71 3.53 14.14
CA SER A 222 22.13 4.69 13.32
C SER A 222 20.95 5.48 12.76
N CYS A 223 19.71 5.01 12.94
CA CYS A 223 18.56 5.71 12.38
C CYS A 223 18.07 6.83 13.32
N PRO A 224 18.09 8.10 12.88
CA PRO A 224 17.69 9.23 13.73
C PRO A 224 16.18 9.35 13.93
N PHE A 225 15.39 8.78 13.02
CA PHE A 225 13.92 8.84 13.06
C PHE A 225 13.34 7.44 13.04
N TRP A 226 12.61 7.12 14.10
CA TRP A 226 11.96 5.82 14.27
C TRP A 226 10.70 5.96 15.13
N ILE A 227 9.76 5.04 14.95
CA ILE A 227 8.50 4.97 15.67
C ILE A 227 8.37 3.55 16.25
N GLY A 228 8.36 3.42 17.57
CA GLY A 228 8.20 2.13 18.23
C GLY A 228 6.85 1.49 17.91
N GLY A 229 6.72 0.18 18.14
CA GLY A 229 5.43 -0.49 17.96
C GLY A 229 4.36 0.08 18.91
N PHE A 230 3.17 0.35 18.38
CA PHE A 230 2.05 1.01 19.08
C PHE A 230 2.38 2.40 19.65
N GLU A 231 3.42 3.06 19.13
CA GLU A 231 3.82 4.40 19.54
C GLU A 231 3.30 5.47 18.55
N THR A 232 2.97 6.66 19.07
CA THR A 232 2.77 7.85 18.25
C THR A 232 4.04 8.70 18.25
N LYS A 233 4.63 8.95 17.09
CA LYS A 233 5.69 9.95 16.90
C LYS A 233 5.48 10.70 15.60
N TYR A 234 5.91 11.96 15.54
CA TYR A 234 5.82 12.80 14.34
C TYR A 234 4.39 12.93 13.75
N GLY A 235 3.36 12.80 14.60
CA GLY A 235 1.95 12.80 14.16
C GLY A 235 1.48 11.51 13.47
N LEU A 236 2.29 10.45 13.51
CA LEU A 236 1.99 9.13 12.94
C LEU A 236 1.89 8.09 14.06
N PHE A 237 0.89 7.21 13.99
CA PHE A 237 0.76 6.06 14.89
C PHE A 237 1.23 4.79 14.18
N ASN A 238 2.13 4.04 14.82
CA ASN A 238 2.59 2.75 14.31
C ASN A 238 1.70 1.62 14.83
N TRP A 239 0.81 1.09 13.98
CA TRP A 239 -0.07 -0.04 14.33
C TRP A 239 0.66 -1.38 14.40
N ARG A 240 1.94 -1.46 14.02
CA ARG A 240 2.71 -2.70 14.02
C ARG A 240 3.33 -2.97 15.38
N ILE A 241 3.59 -4.25 15.65
CA ILE A 241 4.33 -4.70 16.84
C ILE A 241 5.82 -4.33 16.80
N ASN A 242 6.37 -4.08 15.60
CA ASN A 242 7.78 -3.82 15.34
C ASN A 242 8.04 -2.32 15.14
N THR A 243 9.27 -1.89 15.39
CA THR A 243 9.70 -0.51 15.16
C THR A 243 9.71 -0.19 13.67
N LEU A 244 9.11 0.95 13.30
CA LEU A 244 9.25 1.54 11.98
C LEU A 244 10.46 2.48 11.97
N MET A 245 11.32 2.35 10.98
CA MET A 245 12.46 3.25 10.76
C MET A 245 12.17 4.19 9.59
N HIS A 246 12.96 5.26 9.46
CA HIS A 246 12.89 6.11 8.28
C HIS A 246 13.27 5.34 7.00
N CYS A 247 12.60 5.60 5.88
CA CYS A 247 12.84 4.89 4.61
C CYS A 247 14.32 4.86 4.21
N ASN A 248 15.03 5.99 4.29
CA ASN A 248 16.49 6.04 4.02
C ASN A 248 17.33 5.08 4.88
N CYS A 249 16.88 4.73 6.09
CA CYS A 249 17.55 3.74 6.94
C CYS A 249 17.26 2.32 6.44
N ASP A 250 16.01 2.03 6.11
CA ASP A 250 15.60 0.73 5.55
C ASP A 250 16.21 0.48 4.17
N GLU A 251 16.34 1.51 3.33
CA GLU A 251 16.97 1.40 2.01
C GLU A 251 18.46 1.09 2.10
N ARG A 252 19.16 1.58 3.13
CA ARG A 252 20.58 1.25 3.36
C ARG A 252 20.78 -0.20 3.85
N LEU A 253 19.71 -0.86 4.28
CA LEU A 253 19.74 -2.26 4.71
C LEU A 253 19.56 -3.24 3.53
N ARG A 254 18.95 -2.79 2.43
CA ARG A 254 18.79 -3.58 1.20
C ARG A 254 20.12 -3.71 0.45
#